data_AF-A0A3D3YW21-F1
#
_entry.id   AF-A0A3D3YW21-F1
#
_cell.length_a   1.000
_cell.length_b   1.000
_cell.length_c   1.000
_cell.angle_alpha   90.00
_cell.angle_beta   90.00
_cell.angle_gamma   90.00
#
_symmetry.space_group_name_H-M   'P 1'
#
loop_
_entity.id
_entity.type
_entity.pdbx_description
1 polymer ?
#
loop_
_entity_poly.entity_id
_entity_poly.type
_entity_poly.pdbx_seq_one_letter_code
_entity_poly.pdbx_strand_id
1 'polypeptide(L)'
;MREQWFLSAAERGNPATAIDGDGPGWSEGNHVEPLVHGAVYFARLYACLRALQPGDAVCFTDWRGDPDELLDGAGRALGETLAGLARLGVVGVRTPHQPAHDDAEPGQ
;
A
#
# COMPACT_ATOMS: atom_id res chain seq x y z
N MET A 1 18.35 23.26 -6.10
CA MET A 1 18.97 22.15 -5.34
C MET A 1 17.85 21.30 -4.72
N ARG A 2 17.12 20.52 -5.54
CA ARG A 2 16.00 19.64 -5.11
C ARG A 2 15.96 18.30 -5.86
N GLU A 3 16.86 18.09 -6.82
CA GLU A 3 16.75 16.99 -7.81
C GLU A 3 17.56 15.73 -7.46
N GLN A 4 18.48 15.79 -6.49
CA GLN A 4 19.38 14.66 -6.17
C GLN A 4 18.66 13.41 -5.62
N TRP A 5 17.37 13.52 -5.27
CA TRP A 5 16.58 12.41 -4.72
C TRP A 5 15.64 11.77 -5.76
N PHE A 6 15.48 12.37 -6.94
CA PHE A 6 14.64 11.82 -7.99
C PHE A 6 15.49 11.01 -8.97
N LEU A 7 15.13 9.75 -9.16
CA LEU A 7 15.78 8.89 -10.14
C LEU A 7 15.30 9.26 -11.55
N SER A 8 16.22 9.33 -12.51
CA SER A 8 15.91 9.31 -13.94
C SER A 8 15.39 7.95 -14.39
N ALA A 9 14.84 7.88 -15.61
CA ALA A 9 14.41 6.62 -16.22
C ALA A 9 15.52 5.58 -16.30
N ALA A 10 16.74 6.02 -16.61
CA ALA A 10 17.91 5.15 -16.65
C ALA A 10 18.30 4.63 -15.26
N GLU A 11 18.28 5.50 -14.24
CA GLU A 11 18.65 5.13 -12.86
C GLU A 11 17.62 4.19 -12.20
N ARG A 12 16.36 4.20 -12.64
CA ARG A 12 15.35 3.22 -12.19
C ARG A 12 15.62 1.78 -12.65
N GLY A 13 16.42 1.56 -13.70
CA GLY A 13 16.83 0.23 -14.14
C GLY A 13 15.70 -0.69 -14.64
N ASN A 14 14.54 -0.14 -15.02
CA ASN A 14 13.40 -0.91 -15.52
C ASN A 14 12.92 -0.35 -16.88
N PRO A 15 13.54 -0.73 -18.01
CA PRO A 15 13.18 -0.21 -19.32
C PRO A 15 11.80 -0.66 -19.83
N ALA A 16 11.17 -1.65 -19.18
CA ALA A 16 9.85 -2.13 -19.52
C ALA A 16 8.71 -1.33 -18.87
N THR A 17 9.04 -0.40 -17.95
CA THR A 17 8.03 0.44 -17.32
C THR A 17 7.54 1.54 -18.25
N ALA A 18 6.28 1.94 -18.09
CA ALA A 18 5.69 3.11 -18.75
C ALA A 18 5.53 4.31 -17.80
N ILE A 19 6.10 4.26 -16.58
CA ILE A 19 5.87 5.25 -15.51
C ILE A 19 6.24 6.68 -15.89
N ASP A 20 7.21 6.84 -16.80
CA ASP A 20 7.64 8.14 -17.30
C ASP A 20 6.60 8.78 -18.23
N GLY A 21 5.90 7.98 -19.03
CA GLY A 21 5.01 8.51 -20.08
C GLY A 21 5.72 9.59 -20.91
N ASP A 22 5.11 10.78 -20.99
CA ASP A 22 5.66 11.98 -21.64
C ASP A 22 6.43 12.90 -20.66
N GLY A 23 6.54 12.53 -19.39
CA GLY A 23 7.04 13.36 -18.30
C GLY A 23 8.16 12.69 -17.49
N PRO A 24 8.53 13.27 -16.33
CA PRO A 24 9.72 12.85 -15.59
C PRO A 24 9.47 11.66 -14.64
N GLY A 25 8.32 10.99 -14.74
CA GLY A 25 7.95 9.88 -13.85
C GLY A 25 7.66 10.28 -12.40
N TRP A 26 7.49 11.59 -12.13
CA TRP A 26 7.07 12.15 -10.85
C TRP A 26 6.15 13.36 -11.06
N SER A 27 5.41 13.73 -10.03
CA SER A 27 4.50 14.88 -10.02
C SER A 27 4.81 15.83 -8.85
N GLU A 28 4.48 17.11 -9.03
CA GLU A 28 4.51 18.13 -7.98
C GLU A 28 3.08 18.57 -7.62
N GLY A 29 2.93 19.25 -6.48
CA GLY A 29 1.62 19.77 -6.03
C GLY A 29 0.69 18.72 -5.42
N ASN A 30 1.19 17.51 -5.11
CA ASN A 30 0.42 16.49 -4.41
C ASN A 30 0.04 16.95 -2.99
N HIS A 31 -1.20 16.70 -2.59
CA HIS A 31 -1.61 16.86 -1.20
C HIS A 31 -1.07 15.69 -0.38
N VAL A 32 -0.21 15.98 0.60
CA VAL A 32 0.42 14.98 1.47
C VAL A 32 0.12 15.32 2.92
N GLU A 33 -0.40 14.34 3.65
CA GLU A 33 -0.70 14.45 5.08
C GLU A 33 0.05 13.35 5.85
N PRO A 34 0.95 13.71 6.78
CA PRO A 34 1.64 12.72 7.60
C PRO A 34 0.71 12.19 8.70
N LEU A 35 0.58 10.86 8.78
CA LEU A 35 -0.20 10.19 9.82
C LEU A 35 0.74 9.56 10.84
N VAL A 36 0.89 10.21 11.99
CA VAL A 36 1.74 9.72 13.07
C VAL A 36 0.93 8.76 13.96
N HIS A 37 1.51 7.61 14.28
CA HIS A 37 0.92 6.48 15.00
C HIS A 37 0.01 5.55 14.18
N GLY A 38 0.11 4.25 14.46
CA GLY A 38 -0.67 3.21 13.80
C GLY A 38 -2.19 3.42 13.95
N ALA A 39 -2.67 3.81 15.12
CA ALA A 39 -4.11 4.05 15.33
C ALA A 39 -4.68 5.15 14.41
N VAL A 40 -3.92 6.22 14.16
CA VAL A 40 -4.33 7.30 13.24
C VAL A 40 -4.30 6.82 11.79
N TYR A 41 -3.23 6.11 11.42
CA TYR A 41 -3.08 5.51 10.10
C TYR A 41 -4.20 4.52 9.79
N PHE A 42 -4.47 3.57 10.68
CA PHE A 42 -5.49 2.54 10.48
C PHE A 42 -6.90 3.10 10.42
N ALA A 43 -7.22 4.08 11.28
CA ALA A 43 -8.50 4.77 11.20
C ALA A 43 -8.68 5.48 9.84
N ARG A 44 -7.64 6.12 9.31
CA ARG A 44 -7.68 6.75 7.98
C ARG A 44 -7.79 5.73 6.86
N LEU A 45 -7.03 4.63 6.94
CA LEU A 45 -7.08 3.52 6.00
C LEU A 45 -8.49 2.93 5.94
N TYR A 46 -9.12 2.70 7.09
CA TYR A 46 -10.50 2.23 7.17
C TYR A 46 -11.47 3.19 6.48
N ALA A 47 -11.34 4.49 6.75
CA ALA A 47 -12.17 5.51 6.10
C ALA A 47 -12.01 5.51 4.57
N CYS A 48 -10.78 5.34 4.06
CA CYS A 48 -10.52 5.19 2.62
C CYS A 48 -11.18 3.93 2.05
N LEU A 49 -10.99 2.78 2.70
CA LEU A 49 -11.56 1.50 2.27
C LEU A 49 -13.09 1.55 2.22
N ARG A 50 -13.72 2.22 3.19
CA ARG A 50 -15.17 2.38 3.27
C ARG A 50 -15.77 3.28 2.18
N ALA A 51 -14.96 4.11 1.53
CA ALA A 51 -15.40 4.99 0.46
C ALA A 51 -15.44 4.29 -0.91
N LEU A 52 -14.77 3.14 -1.05
CA LEU A 52 -14.69 2.38 -2.30
C LEU A 52 -16.08 1.88 -2.74
N GLN A 53 -16.32 1.95 -4.05
CA GLN A 53 -17.53 1.52 -4.72
C GLN A 53 -17.28 0.32 -5.64
N PRO A 54 -18.32 -0.43 -6.04
CA PRO A 54 -18.18 -1.49 -7.02
C PRO A 54 -17.49 -0.98 -8.30
N GLY A 55 -16.47 -1.69 -8.76
CA GLY A 55 -15.64 -1.30 -9.91
C GLY A 55 -14.36 -0.52 -9.55
N ASP A 56 -14.24 -0.02 -8.31
CA ASP A 56 -12.97 0.53 -7.82
C ASP A 56 -11.96 -0.60 -7.59
N ALA A 57 -10.67 -0.24 -7.51
CA ALA A 57 -9.59 -1.16 -7.19
C ALA A 57 -8.91 -0.78 -5.89
N VAL A 58 -8.47 -1.79 -5.13
CA VAL A 58 -7.55 -1.61 -4.01
C VAL A 58 -6.31 -2.47 -4.24
N CYS A 59 -5.16 -1.80 -4.24
CA CYS A 59 -3.85 -2.43 -4.32
C CYS A 59 -3.21 -2.34 -2.93
N PHE A 60 -2.68 -3.44 -2.41
CA PHE A 60 -1.98 -3.44 -1.13
C PHE A 60 -0.69 -4.25 -1.22
N THR A 61 0.35 -3.71 -0.59
CA THR A 61 1.68 -4.29 -0.53
C THR A 61 2.19 -4.14 0.89
N ASP A 62 2.76 -5.19 1.44
CA ASP A 62 3.34 -5.17 2.78
C ASP A 62 4.53 -6.12 2.85
N TRP A 63 5.47 -5.82 3.73
CA TRP A 63 6.53 -6.72 4.13
C TRP A 63 5.98 -7.85 5.03
N ARG A 64 5.09 -7.54 5.99
CA ARG A 64 4.45 -8.53 6.87
C ARG A 64 3.01 -8.15 7.20
N GLY A 65 2.08 -8.61 6.37
CA GLY A 65 0.66 -8.39 6.59
C GLY A 65 0.06 -9.35 7.62
N ASP A 66 -0.77 -8.80 8.51
CA ASP A 66 -1.63 -9.54 9.43
C ASP A 66 -3.11 -9.32 9.04
N PRO A 67 -3.85 -10.35 8.60
CA PRO A 67 -5.26 -10.21 8.25
C PRO A 67 -6.15 -9.89 9.46
N ASP A 68 -5.70 -10.20 10.68
CA ASP A 68 -6.45 -10.00 11.92
C ASP A 68 -6.17 -8.61 12.55
N GLU A 69 -5.28 -7.80 11.95
CA GLU A 69 -4.99 -6.43 12.39
C GLU A 69 -6.26 -5.57 12.39
N LEU A 70 -6.51 -4.88 13.50
CA LEU A 70 -7.73 -4.10 13.70
C LEU A 70 -7.59 -2.71 13.10
N LEU A 71 -8.51 -2.37 12.19
CA LEU A 71 -8.51 -1.10 11.49
C LEU A 71 -9.11 0.06 12.31
N ASP A 72 -9.91 -0.27 13.32
CA ASP A 72 -10.52 0.69 14.21
C ASP A 72 -10.72 0.11 15.62
N GLY A 73 -11.03 0.98 16.57
CA GLY A 73 -11.40 0.57 17.93
C GLY A 73 -12.74 -0.17 18.00
N ALA A 74 -13.46 -0.34 16.89
CA ALA A 74 -14.71 -1.10 16.82
C ALA A 74 -14.47 -2.58 16.47
N GLY A 75 -13.21 -3.00 16.29
CA GLY A 75 -12.82 -4.40 16.16
C GLY A 75 -12.95 -4.96 14.74
N ARG A 76 -12.93 -4.13 13.70
CA ARG A 76 -12.94 -4.64 12.32
C ARG A 76 -11.55 -5.01 11.84
N ALA A 77 -11.36 -6.29 11.54
CA ALA A 77 -10.11 -6.78 10.98
C ALA A 77 -9.92 -6.34 9.52
N LEU A 78 -8.66 -6.15 9.13
CA LEU A 78 -8.26 -5.80 7.77
C LEU A 78 -8.74 -6.85 6.75
N GLY A 79 -8.53 -8.13 7.05
CA GLY A 79 -8.90 -9.23 6.16
C GLY A 79 -10.40 -9.31 5.90
N GLU A 80 -11.22 -9.15 6.95
CA GLU A 80 -12.69 -9.13 6.82
C GLU A 80 -13.17 -7.95 5.99
N THR A 81 -12.55 -6.78 6.18
CA THR A 81 -12.89 -5.56 5.44
C THR A 81 -12.59 -5.73 3.95
N LEU A 82 -11.39 -6.20 3.60
CA LEU A 82 -11.00 -6.46 2.21
C LEU A 82 -11.87 -7.55 1.56
N ALA A 83 -12.18 -8.62 2.28
CA ALA A 83 -13.07 -9.67 1.78
C ALA A 83 -14.50 -9.14 1.54
N GLY A 84 -14.98 -8.23 2.39
CA GLY A 84 -16.25 -7.53 2.19
C GLY A 84 -16.27 -6.69 0.92
N LEU A 85 -15.21 -5.91 0.68
CA LEU A 85 -15.06 -5.10 -0.52
C LEU A 85 -15.00 -5.96 -1.79
N ALA A 86 -14.25 -7.06 -1.76
CA ALA A 86 -14.19 -7.99 -2.88
C ALA A 86 -15.58 -8.56 -3.24
N ARG A 87 -16.38 -8.92 -2.24
CA ARG A 87 -17.77 -9.37 -2.45
C ARG A 87 -18.68 -8.28 -3.03
N LEU A 88 -18.39 -7.01 -2.77
CA LEU A 88 -19.10 -5.87 -3.35
C LEU A 88 -18.64 -5.52 -4.78
N GLY A 89 -17.63 -6.21 -5.32
CA GLY A 89 -17.12 -5.96 -6.67
C GLY A 89 -15.98 -4.95 -6.73
N VAL A 90 -15.31 -4.66 -5.61
CA VAL A 90 -14.02 -3.96 -5.61
C VAL A 90 -12.93 -4.95 -6.02
N VAL A 91 -12.09 -4.56 -6.97
CA VAL A 91 -11.00 -5.41 -7.48
C VAL A 91 -9.80 -5.35 -6.53
N GLY A 92 -9.41 -6.48 -5.96
CA GLY A 92 -8.20 -6.60 -5.15
C GLY A 92 -6.99 -7.00 -5.98
N VAL A 93 -5.89 -6.28 -5.85
CA VAL A 93 -4.59 -6.65 -6.43
C VAL A 93 -3.55 -6.77 -5.33
N ARG A 94 -2.91 -7.96 -5.23
CA ARG A 94 -1.84 -8.24 -4.27
C ARG A 94 -0.53 -8.49 -5.03
N THR A 95 0.55 -7.82 -4.64
CA THR A 95 1.90 -8.14 -5.14
C THR A 95 2.45 -9.37 -4.40
N PRO A 96 3.36 -10.15 -5.01
CA PRO A 96 3.91 -11.34 -4.37
C PRO A 96 4.50 -11.02 -2.99
N HIS A 97 4.08 -11.81 -2.00
CA HIS A 97 4.66 -11.79 -0.67
C HIS A 97 6.07 -12.39 -0.75
N GLN A 98 7.09 -11.63 -0.37
CA GLN A 98 8.38 -12.21 -0.01
C GLN A 98 8.12 -13.02 1.26
N PRO A 99 8.35 -14.35 1.30
CA PRO A 99 8.24 -15.08 2.56
C PRO A 99 9.13 -14.37 3.58
N ALA A 100 8.60 -14.14 4.78
CA ALA A 100 9.42 -13.70 5.89
C ALA A 100 10.64 -14.63 5.95
N HIS A 101 11.84 -14.06 5.95
CA HIS A 101 12.96 -14.81 6.48
C HIS A 101 12.58 -15.08 7.94
N ASP A 102 12.34 -16.35 8.28
CA ASP A 102 12.42 -16.76 9.68
C ASP A 102 13.81 -16.28 10.14
N ASP A 103 13.83 -15.37 11.10
CA ASP A 103 15.03 -15.13 11.88
C ASP A 103 15.36 -16.46 12.54
N ALA A 104 16.26 -17.23 11.91
CA ALA A 104 16.86 -18.37 12.55
C ALA A 104 17.48 -17.86 13.84
N GLU A 105 16.93 -18.31 14.97
CA GLU A 105 17.51 -18.13 16.30
C GLU A 105 19.04 -18.37 16.18
N PRO A 106 19.90 -17.40 16.54
CA PRO A 106 21.33 -17.62 16.52
C PRO A 106 21.63 -18.82 17.42
N GLY A 107 22.29 -19.82 16.84
CA GLY A 107 22.45 -21.15 17.39
C GLY A 107 22.90 -21.20 18.86
N GLN A 108 22.42 -22.25 19.53
CA GLN A 108 23.04 -22.84 20.72
C GLN A 108 24.53 -23.11 20.53
#